data_AF-A0A7H9EK31-F1
#
_entry.id   AF-A0A7H9EK31-F1
#
_cell.length_a   1.000
_cell.length_b   1.000
_cell.length_c   1.000
_cell.angle_alpha   90.00
_cell.angle_beta   90.00
_cell.angle_gamma   90.00
#
_symmetry.space_group_name_H-M   'P 1'
#
loop_
_entity.id
_entity.type
_entity.pdbx_description
1 polymer ?
#
loop_
_entity_poly.entity_id
_entity_poly.type
_entity_poly.pdbx_seq_one_letter_code
_entity_poly.pdbx_strand_id
1 'polypeptide(L)'
;MKVTYKNNMDILDGDGETVLVDGRAVGTFVTYEEGFACVYYDGAFTDDEITQEKYKQRVGFGDYAYNTAKRKLRALLKAFA
;
A
#
# COMPACT_ATOMS: atom_id res chain seq x y z
N MET A 1 -10.26 -14.15 -4.07
CA MET A 1 -9.36 -13.08 -3.62
C MET A 1 -10.15 -11.81 -3.28
N LYS A 2 -10.25 -11.51 -1.98
CA LYS A 2 -10.82 -10.29 -1.42
C LYS A 2 -9.68 -9.37 -0.97
N VAL A 3 -9.63 -8.14 -1.49
CA VAL A 3 -8.63 -7.13 -1.11
C VAL A 3 -9.28 -6.06 -0.23
N THR A 4 -8.82 -5.97 1.02
CA THR A 4 -9.23 -4.96 1.99
C THR A 4 -8.05 -4.11 2.41
N TYR A 5 -8.34 -2.95 2.99
CA TYR A 5 -7.34 -2.01 3.49
C TYR A 5 -7.64 -1.73 4.95
N LYS A 6 -6.60 -1.63 5.77
CA LYS A 6 -6.68 -1.19 7.16
C LYS A 6 -5.80 0.06 7.29
N ASN A 7 -6.37 1.18 7.69
CA ASN A 7 -5.61 2.40 7.90
C ASN A 7 -4.57 2.20 9.00
N ASN A 8 -3.35 2.64 8.71
CA ASN A 8 -2.30 2.84 9.69
C ASN A 8 -1.94 4.33 9.57
N MET A 9 -2.14 5.11 10.62
CA MET A 9 -1.90 6.55 10.51
C MET A 9 -0.40 6.83 10.37
N ASP A 10 -0.06 7.86 9.58
CA ASP A 10 1.27 8.46 9.44
C ASP A 10 2.42 7.49 9.16
N ILE A 11 2.46 6.96 7.93
CA ILE A 11 3.56 6.12 7.45
C ILE A 11 4.37 6.87 6.41
N LEU A 12 5.68 7.02 6.65
CA LEU A 12 6.63 7.60 5.69
C LEU A 12 6.22 8.99 5.17
N ASP A 13 5.90 9.93 6.06
CA ASP A 13 5.46 11.28 5.67
C ASP A 13 4.20 11.29 4.77
N GLY A 14 3.41 10.20 4.80
CA GLY A 14 2.16 10.06 4.07
C GLY A 14 1.12 9.21 4.80
N ASP A 15 -0.05 9.06 4.19
CA ASP A 15 -1.15 8.25 4.71
C ASP A 15 -0.96 6.77 4.33
N GLY A 16 -0.76 5.93 5.34
CA GLY A 16 -0.52 4.50 5.19
C GLY A 16 -1.76 3.63 5.32
N GLU A 17 -1.84 2.57 4.53
CA GLU A 17 -2.87 1.54 4.64
C GLU A 17 -2.28 0.15 4.46
N THR A 18 -2.40 -0.71 5.48
CA THR A 18 -2.08 -2.12 5.34
C THR A 18 -3.00 -2.77 4.32
N VAL A 19 -2.41 -3.41 3.31
CA VAL A 19 -3.12 -4.17 2.29
C VAL A 19 -3.29 -5.60 2.76
N LEU A 20 -4.54 -6.04 2.82
CA LEU A 20 -4.95 -7.36 3.27
C LEU A 20 -5.54 -8.15 2.08
N VAL A 21 -5.00 -9.32 1.79
CA VAL A 21 -5.53 -10.27 0.80
C VAL A 21 -6.09 -11.47 1.53
N ASP A 22 -7.39 -11.72 1.39
CA ASP A 22 -8.12 -12.80 2.07
C ASP A 22 -7.86 -12.81 3.60
N GLY A 23 -7.73 -11.61 4.18
CA GLY A 23 -7.48 -11.39 5.62
C GLY A 23 -6.02 -11.43 6.06
N ARG A 24 -5.07 -11.74 5.17
CA ARG A 24 -3.63 -11.75 5.46
C ARG A 24 -2.96 -10.47 4.98
N ALA A 25 -2.12 -9.88 5.81
CA ALA A 25 -1.35 -8.70 5.44
C ALA A 25 -0.28 -9.08 4.42
N VAL A 26 -0.27 -8.39 3.27
CA VAL A 26 0.67 -8.65 2.17
C VAL A 26 1.56 -7.45 1.87
N GLY A 27 1.16 -6.26 2.29
CA GLY A 27 1.92 -5.05 2.01
C GLY A 27 1.30 -3.80 2.60
N THR A 28 1.82 -2.65 2.21
CA THR A 28 1.33 -1.34 2.63
C THR A 28 1.19 -0.43 1.42
N PHE A 29 0.08 0.29 1.35
CA PHE A 29 -0.19 1.32 0.35
C PHE A 29 -0.05 2.69 1.01
N VAL A 30 0.75 3.58 0.43
CA VAL A 30 1.07 4.91 0.99
C VAL A 30 0.67 5.99 -0.01
N THR A 31 0.09 7.07 0.51
CA THR A 31 -0.31 8.25 -0.26
C THR A 31 0.40 9.49 0.31
N TYR A 32 1.12 10.25 -0.51
CA TYR A 32 1.98 11.34 -0.01
C TYR A 32 1.35 12.73 -0.20
N GLU A 33 0.73 12.99 -1.34
CA GLU A 33 0.26 14.32 -1.71
C GLU A 33 -1.27 14.35 -1.80
N GLU A 34 -1.98 14.63 -0.70
CA GLU A 34 -3.45 14.82 -0.65
C GLU A 34 -4.27 13.92 -1.62
N GLY A 35 -3.92 12.63 -1.72
CA GLY A 35 -4.57 11.70 -2.67
C GLY A 35 -3.80 11.36 -3.94
N PHE A 36 -2.55 11.78 -4.11
CA PHE A 36 -1.66 11.53 -5.26
C PHE A 36 -0.33 10.87 -4.84
N ALA A 37 0.56 10.68 -5.81
CA ALA A 37 1.90 10.10 -5.66
C ALA A 37 1.89 8.73 -4.95
N CYS A 38 0.87 7.90 -5.21
CA CYS A 38 0.64 6.67 -4.46
C CYS A 38 1.72 5.60 -4.71
N VAL A 39 2.04 4.84 -3.65
CA VAL A 39 3.06 3.78 -3.68
C VAL A 39 2.55 2.54 -2.96
N TYR A 40 2.87 1.36 -3.49
CA TYR A 40 2.73 0.09 -2.77
C TYR A 40 4.09 -0.48 -2.38
N TYR A 41 4.15 -1.04 -1.18
CA TYR A 41 5.30 -1.74 -0.63
C TYR A 41 4.93 -3.18 -0.31
N ASP A 42 5.74 -4.14 -0.77
CA ASP A 42 5.61 -5.58 -0.50
C ASP A 42 6.06 -5.98 0.92
N GLY A 43 5.61 -5.20 1.89
CA GLY A 43 5.87 -5.35 3.31
C GLY A 43 4.75 -4.67 4.10
N ALA A 44 4.08 -5.43 4.97
CA ALA A 44 3.07 -4.88 5.87
C ALA A 44 3.78 -4.20 7.05
N PHE A 45 3.49 -2.92 7.26
CA PHE A 45 3.98 -2.19 8.42
C PHE A 45 2.91 -2.22 9.52
N THR A 46 3.36 -2.32 10.76
CA THR A 46 2.57 -2.03 11.96
C THR A 46 3.14 -0.77 12.59
N ASP A 47 2.31 -0.03 13.33
CA ASP A 47 2.66 1.28 13.93
C ASP A 47 4.00 1.26 14.71
N ASP A 48 4.43 0.10 15.20
CA ASP A 48 5.67 -0.07 15.96
C ASP A 48 6.96 -0.31 15.13
N GLU A 49 6.90 -0.50 13.80
CA GLU A 49 8.05 -1.00 13.02
C GLU A 49 8.24 -0.40 11.61
N ILE A 50 8.05 0.90 11.44
CA ILE A 50 8.31 1.57 10.15
C ILE A 50 9.81 1.90 10.04
N THR A 51 10.61 0.99 9.47
CA THR A 51 12.02 1.25 9.13
C THR A 51 12.28 1.06 7.65
N GLN A 52 13.07 1.97 7.05
CA GLN A 52 13.48 1.97 5.63
C GLN A 52 14.18 0.68 5.15
N GLU A 53 14.51 -0.24 6.04
CA GLU A 53 15.15 -1.52 5.72
C GLU A 53 14.14 -2.66 5.43
N LYS A 54 12.87 -2.55 5.85
CA LYS A 54 11.86 -3.60 5.61
C LYS A 54 11.22 -3.55 4.21
N TYR A 55 11.64 -2.62 3.36
CA TYR A 55 11.09 -2.41 2.03
C TYR A 55 11.65 -3.42 1.04
N LYS A 56 10.93 -4.52 0.79
CA LYS A 56 11.34 -5.55 -0.17
C LYS A 56 11.22 -5.07 -1.62
N GLN A 57 10.02 -4.66 -2.01
CA GLN A 57 9.72 -4.17 -3.36
C GLN A 57 8.77 -2.98 -3.30
N ARG A 58 9.01 -1.99 -4.16
CA ARG A 58 8.22 -0.77 -4.28
C ARG A 58 7.59 -0.68 -5.67
N VAL A 59 6.29 -0.48 -5.71
CA VAL A 59 5.53 -0.22 -6.95
C VAL A 59 4.95 1.19 -6.88
N GLY A 60 5.48 2.10 -7.70
CA GLY A 60 4.93 3.44 -7.84
C GLY A 60 3.73 3.47 -8.79
N PHE A 61 2.71 4.24 -8.45
CA PHE A 61 1.55 4.48 -9.32
C PHE A 61 1.63 5.84 -10.02
N GLY A 62 2.76 6.55 -9.94
CA GLY A 62 2.94 7.87 -10.55
C GLY A 62 1.85 8.85 -10.09
N ASP A 63 1.29 9.59 -11.04
CA ASP A 63 0.29 10.63 -10.78
C ASP A 63 -1.15 10.12 -10.70
N TYR A 64 -1.36 8.80 -10.60
CA TYR A 64 -2.70 8.27 -10.43
C TYR A 64 -3.27 8.69 -9.07
N ALA A 65 -4.45 9.33 -9.11
CA ALA A 65 -5.24 9.59 -7.92
C ALA A 65 -5.54 8.30 -7.14
N TYR A 66 -5.64 8.43 -5.82
CA TYR A 66 -5.83 7.37 -4.83
C TYR A 66 -6.73 6.21 -5.25
N ASN A 67 -7.98 6.51 -5.66
CA ASN A 67 -8.94 5.47 -6.05
C ASN A 67 -8.52 4.72 -7.33
N THR A 68 -7.89 5.42 -8.28
CA THR A 68 -7.35 4.82 -9.51
C THR A 68 -6.13 3.97 -9.22
N ALA A 69 -5.22 4.44 -8.37
CA ALA A 69 -4.05 3.69 -7.91
C ALA A 69 -4.47 2.40 -7.19
N LYS A 70 -5.46 2.46 -6.28
CA LYS A 70 -6.02 1.27 -5.62
C LYS A 70 -6.64 0.25 -6.57
N ARG A 71 -7.38 0.71 -7.59
CA ARG A 71 -7.91 -0.17 -8.64
C ARG A 71 -6.81 -0.90 -9.40
N LYS A 72 -5.72 -0.18 -9.74
CA LYS A 72 -4.55 -0.78 -10.40
C LYS A 72 -3.81 -1.75 -9.50
N LEU A 73 -3.58 -1.40 -8.23
CA LEU A 73 -2.99 -2.31 -7.24
C LEU A 73 -3.79 -3.60 -7.12
N ARG A 74 -5.12 -3.52 -7.02
CA ARG A 74 -5.99 -4.71 -6.97
C ARG A 74 -5.84 -5.60 -8.21
N ALA A 75 -5.71 -5.01 -9.40
CA ALA A 75 -5.51 -5.77 -10.63
C ALA A 75 -4.14 -6.47 -10.63
N LEU A 76 -3.09 -5.79 -10.18
CA LEU A 76 -1.75 -6.37 -10.02
C LEU A 76 -1.77 -7.55 -9.04
N LEU A 77 -2.30 -7.37 -7.84
CA LEU A 77 -2.38 -8.43 -6.83
C LEU A 77 -3.16 -9.65 -7.32
N LYS A 78 -4.19 -9.45 -8.15
CA LYS A 78 -4.97 -10.55 -8.75
C LYS A 78 -4.19 -11.32 -9.82
N ALA A 79 -3.21 -10.69 -10.46
CA ALA A 79 -2.39 -11.34 -11.48
C ALA A 79 -1.27 -12.21 -10.87
N PHE A 80 -0.91 -11.96 -9.60
CA PHE A 80 0.10 -12.73 -8.86
C PHE A 80 -0.48 -13.85 -7.98
N ALA A 81 -1.81 -13.92 -7.83
CA ALA A 81 -2.52 -14.93 -7.04
C ALA A 81 -3.10 -16.02 -7.95
#